data_AF-A0A1E7HA39-F1
#
_entry.id   AF-A0A1E7HA39-F1
#
_cell.length_a   1.000
_cell.length_b   1.000
_cell.length_c   1.000
_cell.angle_alpha   90.00
_cell.angle_beta   90.00
_cell.angle_gamma   90.00
#
_symmetry.space_group_name_H-M   'P 1'
#
loop_
_entity.id
_entity.type
_entity.pdbx_description
1 polymer ?
#
loop_
_entity_poly.entity_id
_entity_poly.type
_entity_poly.pdbx_seq_one_letter_code
_entity_poly.pdbx_strand_id
1 'polypeptide(L)'
;ALRFFKFFNGGEIEICGVFPSGVIKDSHANLLASAELELYVHDNMYGVFAQVAEEEGFQRAADTFNAINVAEKHHELMFRELAENLATRKAFSRIDPVTWKCLGCGYLHEGTEPPDKCPACVKPRTYFEILKKNW
;
A
#
# COMPACT_ATOMS: atom_id res chain seq x y z
N ALA A 1 -7.79 12.72 -3.83
CA ALA A 1 -7.95 14.06 -4.46
C ALA A 1 -9.13 14.87 -3.92
N LEU A 2 -10.39 14.38 -3.96
CA LEU A 2 -11.59 15.15 -3.54
C LEU A 2 -11.46 15.85 -2.16
N ARG A 3 -10.79 15.20 -1.20
CA ARG A 3 -10.57 15.75 0.14
C ARG A 3 -9.83 17.09 0.11
N PHE A 4 -8.85 17.27 -0.77
CA PHE A 4 -8.06 18.49 -0.86
C PHE A 4 -8.85 19.64 -1.50
N PHE A 5 -9.64 19.35 -2.54
CA PHE A 5 -10.46 20.38 -3.20
C PHE A 5 -11.50 21.02 -2.28
N LYS A 6 -11.90 20.34 -1.20
CA LYS A 6 -12.81 20.89 -0.18
C LYS A 6 -12.19 21.99 0.70
N PHE A 7 -10.91 22.30 0.53
CA PHE A 7 -10.26 23.44 1.16
C PHE A 7 -10.29 24.71 0.31
N PHE A 8 -10.60 24.60 -0.99
CA PHE A 8 -10.68 25.76 -1.87
C PHE A 8 -12.04 26.44 -1.79
N ASN A 9 -12.04 27.77 -1.88
CA ASN A 9 -13.23 28.61 -1.79
C ASN A 9 -13.73 29.10 -3.18
N GLY A 10 -13.37 28.38 -4.25
CA GLY A 10 -13.63 28.77 -5.64
C GLY A 10 -12.51 29.61 -6.27
N GLY A 11 -12.72 30.06 -7.51
CA GLY A 11 -11.73 30.82 -8.29
C GLY A 11 -10.84 29.96 -9.18
N GLU A 12 -9.82 30.60 -9.78
CA GLU A 12 -8.81 29.95 -10.62
C GLU A 12 -7.51 29.82 -9.83
N ILE A 13 -6.88 28.65 -9.87
CA ILE A 13 -5.59 28.37 -9.23
C ILE A 13 -4.69 27.62 -10.21
N GLU A 14 -3.43 28.03 -10.31
CA GLU A 14 -2.39 27.31 -11.04
C GLU A 14 -1.57 26.45 -10.06
N ILE A 15 -1.31 25.20 -10.43
CA ILE A 15 -0.53 24.25 -9.63
C ILE A 15 0.57 23.66 -10.51
N CYS A 16 1.82 23.75 -10.06
CA CYS A 16 2.99 23.16 -10.72
C CYS A 16 3.61 22.08 -9.83
N GLY A 17 4.00 20.95 -10.42
CA GLY A 17 4.65 19.86 -9.69
C GLY A 17 5.37 18.89 -10.61
N VAL A 18 6.39 18.22 -10.07
CA VAL A 18 7.10 17.13 -10.74
C VAL A 18 6.53 15.79 -10.27
N PHE A 19 6.41 14.83 -11.17
CA PHE A 19 5.92 13.49 -10.84
C PHE A 19 6.74 12.41 -11.54
N PRO A 20 6.96 11.24 -10.91
CA PRO A 20 7.64 10.13 -11.56
C PRO A 20 6.97 9.72 -12.88
N SER A 21 7.71 9.71 -13.98
CA SER A 21 7.20 9.38 -15.31
C SER A 21 7.41 7.90 -15.69
N GLY A 22 7.44 7.00 -14.70
CA GLY A 22 7.77 5.58 -14.87
C GLY A 22 9.20 5.24 -14.43
N VAL A 23 9.73 4.04 -14.74
CA VAL A 23 9.23 2.98 -15.64
C VAL A 23 8.53 1.83 -14.90
N ILE A 24 7.73 1.05 -15.63
CA ILE A 24 7.18 -0.22 -15.12
C ILE A 24 8.24 -1.32 -15.24
N LYS A 25 8.52 -2.02 -14.14
CA LYS A 25 9.46 -3.15 -14.07
C LYS A 25 8.74 -4.41 -13.54
N ASP A 26 9.49 -5.39 -13.04
CA ASP A 26 8.95 -6.54 -12.33
C ASP A 26 8.30 -6.13 -11.00
N SER A 27 7.48 -7.01 -10.43
CA SER A 27 6.70 -6.73 -9.23
C SER A 27 7.56 -6.36 -8.02
N HIS A 28 8.75 -6.95 -7.85
CA HIS A 28 9.62 -6.63 -6.74
C HIS A 28 10.17 -5.20 -6.88
N ALA A 29 10.69 -4.86 -8.07
CA ALA A 29 11.16 -3.51 -8.34
C ALA A 29 10.04 -2.45 -8.21
N ASN A 30 8.82 -2.77 -8.67
CA ASN A 30 7.68 -1.87 -8.53
C ASN A 30 7.26 -1.67 -7.07
N LEU A 31 7.26 -2.72 -6.24
CA LEU A 31 6.96 -2.60 -4.80
C LEU A 31 7.98 -1.72 -4.08
N LEU A 32 9.28 -1.88 -4.38
CA LEU A 32 10.31 -1.00 -3.81
C LEU A 32 10.14 0.45 -4.28
N ALA A 33 9.87 0.68 -5.56
CA ALA A 33 9.61 2.02 -6.07
C ALA A 33 8.37 2.67 -5.42
N SER A 34 7.31 1.88 -5.17
CA SER A 34 6.14 2.33 -4.42
C SER A 34 6.50 2.67 -2.98
N ALA A 35 7.26 1.82 -2.28
CA ALA A 35 7.71 2.11 -0.91
C ALA A 35 8.53 3.41 -0.82
N GLU A 36 9.47 3.64 -1.74
CA GLU A 36 10.25 4.88 -1.77
C GLU A 36 9.38 6.12 -2.05
N LEU A 37 8.35 5.97 -2.89
CA LEU A 37 7.38 7.04 -3.12
C LEU A 37 6.57 7.34 -1.86
N GLU A 38 6.06 6.32 -1.17
CA GLU A 38 5.30 6.51 0.07
C GLU A 38 6.17 7.16 1.15
N LEU A 39 7.45 6.77 1.28
CA LEU A 39 8.42 7.40 2.17
C LEU A 39 8.59 8.88 1.86
N TYR A 40 8.81 9.22 0.59
CA TYR A 40 8.89 10.62 0.16
C TYR A 40 7.59 11.37 0.48
N VAL A 41 6.44 10.77 0.24
CA VAL A 41 5.14 11.37 0.47
C VAL A 41 4.93 11.67 1.95
N HIS A 42 5.15 10.70 2.85
CA HIS A 42 4.79 10.87 4.26
C HIS A 42 5.81 11.67 5.08
N ASP A 43 7.10 11.58 4.76
CA ASP A 43 8.14 12.29 5.52
C ASP A 43 8.52 13.64 4.89
N ASN A 44 8.40 13.78 3.57
CA ASN A 44 8.79 15.02 2.89
C ASN A 44 7.56 15.77 2.41
N MET A 45 6.81 15.26 1.44
CA MET A 45 5.79 16.05 0.75
C MET A 45 4.65 16.49 1.70
N TYR A 46 3.89 15.54 2.25
CA TYR A 46 2.79 15.85 3.16
C TYR A 46 3.29 16.22 4.56
N GLY A 47 4.45 15.74 4.98
CA GLY A 47 5.11 16.22 6.21
C GLY A 47 5.37 17.72 6.18
N VAL A 48 6.01 18.20 5.10
CA VAL A 48 6.25 19.64 4.88
C VAL A 48 4.94 20.40 4.67
N PHE A 49 3.98 19.86 3.92
CA PHE A 49 2.68 20.55 3.74
C PHE A 49 1.91 20.70 5.06
N ALA A 50 1.98 19.71 5.95
CA ALA A 50 1.39 19.82 7.28
C ALA A 50 2.05 20.95 8.08
N GLN A 51 3.38 20.99 8.11
CA GLN A 51 4.15 22.03 8.82
C GLN A 51 3.82 23.44 8.27
N VAL A 52 3.87 23.63 6.95
CA VAL A 52 3.55 24.92 6.32
C VAL A 52 2.11 25.33 6.64
N ALA A 53 1.16 24.38 6.60
CA ALA A 53 -0.22 24.67 6.97
C ALA A 53 -0.36 25.11 8.45
N GLU A 54 0.43 24.57 9.38
CA GLU A 54 0.45 25.04 10.78
C GLU A 54 1.03 26.47 10.87
N GLU A 55 2.14 26.74 10.19
CA GLU A 55 2.81 28.04 10.16
C GLU A 55 1.92 29.14 9.57
N GLU A 56 1.12 28.81 8.55
CA GLU A 56 0.17 29.74 7.91
C GLU A 56 -1.20 29.82 8.62
N GLY A 57 -1.41 29.04 9.69
CA GLY A 57 -2.66 29.04 10.47
C GLY A 57 -3.81 28.22 9.86
N PHE A 58 -3.54 27.37 8.87
CA PHE A 58 -4.49 26.46 8.23
C PHE A 58 -4.64 25.12 8.99
N GLN A 59 -5.04 25.17 10.27
CA GLN A 59 -5.08 24.00 11.16
C GLN A 59 -5.80 22.78 10.56
N ARG A 60 -6.96 22.97 9.92
CA ARG A 60 -7.73 21.86 9.33
C ARG A 60 -6.99 21.15 8.18
N ALA A 61 -6.16 21.88 7.45
CA ALA A 61 -5.31 21.32 6.40
C ALA A 61 -4.14 20.53 7.01
N ALA A 62 -3.48 21.10 8.01
CA ALA A 62 -2.42 20.43 8.78
C ALA A 62 -2.90 19.09 9.37
N ASP A 63 -4.02 19.10 10.10
CA ASP A 63 -4.63 17.89 10.68
C ASP A 63 -4.93 16.84 9.60
N THR A 64 -5.36 17.29 8.42
CA THR A 64 -5.64 16.39 7.30
C THR A 64 -4.38 15.76 6.73
N PHE A 65 -3.31 16.53 6.51
CA PHE A 65 -2.03 15.99 6.04
C PHE A 65 -1.41 15.05 7.08
N ASN A 66 -1.43 15.42 8.36
CA ASN A 66 -0.97 14.56 9.44
C ASN A 66 -1.74 13.23 9.51
N ALA A 67 -3.05 13.25 9.34
CA ALA A 67 -3.86 12.04 9.30
C ALA A 67 -3.57 11.16 8.06
N ILE A 68 -3.28 11.79 6.91
CA ILE A 68 -2.91 11.07 5.69
C ILE A 68 -1.53 10.40 5.87
N ASN A 69 -0.56 11.08 6.48
CA ASN A 69 0.77 10.53 6.75
C ASN A 69 0.73 9.22 7.55
N VAL A 70 -0.28 9.03 8.42
CA VAL A 70 -0.47 7.76 9.13
C VAL A 70 -0.75 6.61 8.15
N ALA A 71 -1.58 6.83 7.14
CA ALA A 71 -1.89 5.82 6.13
C ALA A 71 -0.70 5.57 5.21
N GLU A 72 -0.03 6.62 4.74
CA GLU A 72 1.09 6.49 3.80
C GLU A 72 2.30 5.79 4.46
N LYS A 73 2.56 6.02 5.76
CA LYS A 73 3.54 5.22 6.54
C LYS A 73 3.19 3.73 6.58
N HIS A 74 1.90 3.41 6.68
CA HIS A 74 1.47 2.02 6.63
C HIS A 74 1.61 1.43 5.22
N HIS A 75 1.33 2.21 4.17
CA HIS A 75 1.54 1.79 2.79
C HIS A 75 3.02 1.51 2.50
N GLU A 76 3.92 2.37 2.96
CA GLU A 76 5.37 2.19 2.85
C GLU A 76 5.81 0.84 3.45
N LEU A 77 5.44 0.60 4.72
CA LEU A 77 5.74 -0.65 5.41
C LEU A 77 5.19 -1.87 4.66
N MET A 78 3.93 -1.80 4.23
CA MET A 78 3.27 -2.88 3.52
C MET A 78 3.98 -3.20 2.20
N PHE A 79 4.38 -2.21 1.41
CA PHE A 79 5.12 -2.43 0.18
C PHE A 79 6.49 -3.05 0.43
N ARG A 80 7.21 -2.61 1.46
CA ARG A 80 8.50 -3.21 1.85
C ARG A 80 8.35 -4.67 2.28
N GLU A 81 7.37 -4.99 3.11
CA GLU A 81 7.11 -6.36 3.55
C GLU A 81 6.71 -7.27 2.38
N LEU A 82 5.93 -6.78 1.43
CA LEU A 82 5.61 -7.52 0.22
C LEU A 82 6.84 -7.75 -0.66
N ALA A 83 7.71 -6.75 -0.81
CA ALA A 83 8.96 -6.89 -1.56
C ALA A 83 9.86 -7.95 -0.90
N GLU A 84 10.00 -7.90 0.43
CA GLU A 84 10.77 -8.87 1.21
C GLU A 84 10.19 -10.29 1.07
N ASN A 85 8.86 -10.43 1.04
CA ASN A 85 8.22 -11.73 0.81
C ASN A 85 8.54 -12.31 -0.57
N LEU A 86 8.68 -11.47 -1.61
CA LEU A 86 9.11 -11.91 -2.93
C LEU A 86 10.60 -12.29 -2.93
N ALA A 87 11.46 -11.47 -2.34
CA ALA A 87 12.90 -11.70 -2.28
C ALA A 87 13.26 -12.98 -1.52
N THR A 88 12.55 -13.26 -0.43
CA THR A 88 12.79 -14.43 0.43
C THR A 88 11.90 -15.63 0.11
N ARG A 89 11.14 -15.59 -0.99
CA ARG A 89 10.19 -16.65 -1.42
C ARG A 89 9.13 -17.00 -0.37
N LYS A 90 8.85 -16.08 0.56
CA LYS A 90 7.79 -16.20 1.56
C LYS A 90 6.42 -15.83 1.02
N ALA A 91 6.28 -15.33 -0.22
CA ALA A 91 4.96 -14.98 -0.77
C ALA A 91 3.92 -16.12 -0.64
N PHE A 92 4.36 -17.37 -0.81
CA PHE A 92 3.50 -18.56 -0.71
C PHE A 92 4.10 -19.66 0.17
N SER A 93 4.93 -19.31 1.15
CA SER A 93 5.56 -20.28 2.05
C SER A 93 5.71 -19.71 3.46
N ARG A 94 5.52 -20.54 4.47
CA ARG A 94 5.70 -20.22 5.90
C ARG A 94 6.47 -21.36 6.57
N ILE A 95 7.17 -21.02 7.65
CA ILE A 95 7.91 -22.00 8.47
C ILE A 95 6.91 -22.93 9.16
N ASP A 96 5.94 -22.35 9.85
CA ASP A 96 4.86 -23.09 10.50
C ASP A 96 3.61 -23.18 9.59
N PRO A 97 2.81 -24.26 9.70
CA PRO A 97 1.56 -24.37 8.97
C PRO A 97 0.61 -23.20 9.25
N VAL A 98 0.03 -22.65 8.19
CA VAL A 98 -1.01 -21.61 8.25
C VAL A 98 -2.22 -22.01 7.43
N THR A 99 -3.33 -21.31 7.60
CA THR A 99 -4.50 -21.46 6.73
C THR A 99 -4.39 -20.53 5.53
N TRP A 100 -4.30 -21.11 4.34
CA TRP A 100 -4.37 -20.43 3.05
C TRP A 100 -5.80 -20.38 2.55
N LYS A 101 -6.28 -19.20 2.15
CA LYS A 101 -7.60 -18.98 1.54
C LYS A 101 -7.45 -18.72 0.05
N CYS A 102 -8.19 -19.48 -0.76
CA CYS A 102 -8.34 -19.19 -2.18
C CYS A 102 -9.21 -17.95 -2.37
N LEU A 103 -8.65 -16.89 -2.95
CA LEU A 103 -9.34 -15.67 -3.36
C LEU A 103 -10.42 -15.90 -4.43
N GLY A 104 -10.32 -16.98 -5.20
CA GLY A 104 -11.26 -17.29 -6.27
C GLY A 104 -12.58 -17.90 -5.80
N CYS A 105 -12.59 -18.67 -4.71
CA CYS A 105 -13.79 -19.39 -4.26
C CYS A 105 -13.93 -19.58 -2.75
N GLY A 106 -12.97 -19.11 -1.94
CA GLY A 106 -12.99 -19.24 -0.48
C GLY A 106 -12.51 -20.59 0.09
N TYR A 107 -12.06 -21.53 -0.75
CA TYR A 107 -11.48 -22.80 -0.26
C TYR A 107 -10.32 -22.55 0.73
N LEU A 108 -10.31 -23.30 1.83
CA LEU A 108 -9.29 -23.22 2.86
C LEU A 108 -8.35 -24.43 2.80
N HIS A 109 -7.06 -24.18 2.89
CA HIS A 109 -6.01 -25.20 2.93
C HIS A 109 -5.10 -24.94 4.13
N GLU A 110 -4.82 -25.97 4.94
CA GLU A 110 -3.85 -25.89 6.03
C GLU A 110 -2.52 -26.50 5.59
N GLY A 111 -1.43 -25.75 5.71
CA GLY A 111 -0.10 -26.20 5.31
C GLY A 111 0.95 -25.09 5.37
N THR A 112 2.21 -25.45 5.22
CA THR A 112 3.32 -24.49 5.09
C THR A 112 3.29 -23.76 3.75
N GLU A 113 2.67 -24.35 2.73
CA GLU A 113 2.46 -23.77 1.39
C GLU A 113 1.03 -24.06 0.88
N PRO A 114 0.45 -23.20 0.03
CA PRO A 114 -0.79 -23.51 -0.67
C PRO A 114 -0.55 -24.50 -1.83
N PRO A 115 -1.59 -25.24 -2.28
CA PRO A 115 -1.46 -26.16 -3.41
C PRO A 115 -1.20 -25.43 -4.73
N ASP A 116 -0.55 -26.11 -5.69
CA ASP A 116 -0.28 -25.56 -7.02
C ASP A 116 -1.55 -25.14 -7.78
N LYS A 117 -2.65 -25.86 -7.53
CA LYS A 117 -3.99 -25.53 -8.01
C LYS A 117 -5.00 -25.70 -6.88
N CYS A 118 -5.95 -24.79 -6.80
CA CYS A 118 -7.08 -24.92 -5.88
C CYS A 118 -7.88 -26.20 -6.22
N PRO A 119 -8.07 -27.13 -5.27
CA PRO A 119 -8.81 -28.36 -5.52
C PRO A 119 -10.31 -28.12 -5.76
N ALA A 120 -10.82 -26.96 -5.36
CA ALA A 120 -12.23 -26.60 -5.54
C ALA A 120 -12.51 -25.91 -6.89
N CYS A 121 -11.72 -24.90 -7.25
CA CYS A 121 -12.00 -24.03 -8.42
C CYS A 121 -10.90 -24.01 -9.47
N VAL A 122 -9.89 -24.89 -9.35
CA VAL A 122 -8.76 -25.08 -10.27
C VAL A 122 -7.89 -23.84 -10.57
N LYS A 123 -8.11 -22.72 -9.86
CA LYS A 123 -7.25 -21.52 -9.95
C LYS A 123 -5.82 -21.83 -9.50
N PRO A 124 -4.81 -21.19 -10.11
CA PRO A 124 -3.41 -21.44 -9.77
C PRO A 124 -3.07 -20.96 -8.36
N ARG A 125 -1.93 -21.43 -7.85
CA ARG A 125 -1.32 -21.04 -6.56
C ARG A 125 -1.38 -19.54 -6.25
N THR A 126 -1.26 -18.69 -7.26
CA THR A 126 -1.29 -17.22 -7.15
C THR A 126 -2.63 -16.65 -6.68
N TYR A 127 -3.68 -17.46 -6.58
CA TYR A 127 -4.96 -17.08 -6.00
C TYR A 127 -5.06 -17.36 -4.50
N PHE A 128 -4.01 -17.82 -3.83
CA PHE A 128 -4.03 -18.03 -2.38
C PHE A 128 -3.45 -16.84 -1.63
N GLU A 129 -4.10 -16.47 -0.53
CA GLU A 129 -3.56 -15.59 0.50
C GLU A 129 -3.61 -16.28 1.86
N ILE A 130 -2.91 -15.75 2.86
CA ILE A 130 -3.10 -16.21 4.25
C ILE A 130 -4.46 -15.71 4.72
N LEU A 131 -5.25 -16.61 5.33
CA LEU A 131 -6.54 -16.27 5.92
C LEU A 131 -6.35 -15.23 7.05
N LYS A 132 -6.88 -14.03 6.84
CA LYS A 132 -7.01 -13.00 7.86
C LYS A 132 -8.43 -13.03 8.44
N LYS A 133 -8.57 -13.04 9.77
CA LYS A 133 -9.85 -12.89 10.47
C LYS A 133 -9.91 -11.50 11.09
N ASN A 134 -10.90 -10.71 10.70
CA ASN A 134 -11.12 -9.33 11.16
C ASN A 134 -12.58 -9.10 11.59
N TRP A 135 -13.22 -10.15 12.11
CA TRP A 135 -14.54 -10.17 12.75
C TRP A 135 -14.46 -10.94 14.06
#